data_AF-A0A970E1G6-F1
#
_entry.id   AF-A0A970E1G6-F1
#
_cell.length_a   1.000
_cell.length_b   1.000
_cell.length_c   1.000
_cell.angle_alpha   90.00
_cell.angle_beta   90.00
_cell.angle_gamma   90.00
#
_symmetry.space_group_name_H-M   'P 1'
#
loop_
_entity.id
_entity.type
_entity.pdbx_description
1 polymer ?
#
loop_
_entity_poly.entity_id
_entity_poly.type
_entity_poly.pdbx_seq_one_letter_code
_entity_poly.pdbx_strand_id
1 'polypeptide(L)'
;LSSFRGMTNYKIIVVFDAYRVEGRPIEEISEHHNIYVVFTKEAQTADQYIEKFAFDHQKDYNITVATSDALQQVITRGAGTSLLSARELREVVLSTLEQTKSSLRKRQGSTRTSLDKSLSQEIKEQLKELHNGDR
;
A
#
# COMPACT_ATOMS: atom_id res chain seq x y z
N LEU A 1 -0.45 3.16 -3.51
CA LEU A 1 -0.80 1.88 -2.86
C LEU A 1 0.40 0.95 -2.67
N SER A 2 1.32 0.82 -3.65
CA SER A 2 2.54 0.02 -3.49
C SER A 2 3.39 0.40 -2.26
N SER A 3 3.66 1.69 -2.05
CA SER A 3 4.33 2.19 -0.85
C SER A 3 3.54 1.92 0.43
N PHE A 4 2.20 1.92 0.35
CA PHE A 4 1.33 1.62 1.50
C PHE A 4 1.42 0.14 1.91
N ARG A 5 1.44 -0.81 0.96
CA ARG A 5 1.80 -2.22 1.27
C ARG A 5 3.23 -2.33 1.77
N GLY A 6 4.17 -1.54 1.25
CA GLY A 6 5.56 -1.54 1.76
C GLY A 6 5.68 -1.16 3.24
N MET A 7 4.68 -0.46 3.79
CA MET A 7 4.63 -0.01 5.19
C MET A 7 3.61 -0.78 6.05
N THR A 8 2.82 -1.68 5.46
CA THR A 8 1.76 -2.42 6.15
C THR A 8 1.81 -3.90 5.81
N ASN A 9 1.22 -4.78 6.62
CA ASN A 9 1.15 -6.21 6.32
C ASN A 9 -0.06 -6.58 5.44
N TYR A 10 -0.71 -5.60 4.80
CA TYR A 10 -1.90 -5.85 3.99
C TYR A 10 -1.57 -6.41 2.61
N LYS A 11 -2.32 -7.42 2.17
CA LYS A 11 -2.38 -7.79 0.76
C LYS A 11 -3.31 -6.81 0.05
N ILE A 12 -2.80 -6.08 -0.93
CA ILE A 12 -3.58 -5.09 -1.68
C ILE A 12 -3.90 -5.65 -3.05
N ILE A 13 -5.20 -5.67 -3.35
CA ILE A 13 -5.76 -6.04 -4.66
C ILE A 13 -6.50 -4.81 -5.19
N VAL A 14 -6.18 -4.41 -6.42
CA VAL A 14 -6.87 -3.35 -7.15
C VAL A 14 -7.67 -4.01 -8.26
N VAL A 15 -8.99 -3.80 -8.29
CA VAL A 15 -9.88 -4.40 -9.28
C VAL A 15 -10.39 -3.30 -10.21
N PHE A 16 -10.16 -3.46 -11.51
CA PHE A 16 -10.67 -2.59 -12.56
C PHE A 16 -11.77 -3.28 -13.32
N ASP A 17 -12.87 -2.57 -13.58
CA ASP A 17 -13.95 -3.04 -14.43
C ASP A 17 -13.49 -3.04 -15.90
N ALA A 18 -13.70 -4.16 -16.60
CA ALA A 18 -13.42 -4.29 -18.02
C ALA A 18 -14.47 -3.68 -18.96
N TYR A 19 -15.36 -2.83 -18.46
CA TYR A 19 -16.45 -2.15 -19.18
C TYR A 19 -16.10 -1.51 -20.54
N ARG A 20 -14.82 -1.37 -20.91
CA ARG A 20 -14.38 -0.76 -22.18
C ARG A 20 -13.40 -1.61 -22.99
N VAL A 21 -13.22 -2.90 -22.69
CA VAL A 21 -12.30 -3.78 -23.42
C VAL A 21 -13.08 -4.95 -24.01
N GLU A 22 -13.46 -4.83 -25.29
CA GLU A 22 -14.07 -5.94 -26.04
C GLU A 22 -13.10 -7.12 -26.14
N GLY A 23 -13.61 -8.35 -25.93
CA GLY A 23 -12.85 -9.58 -26.19
C GLY A 23 -11.96 -10.09 -25.06
N ARG A 24 -12.29 -9.80 -23.78
CA ARG A 24 -11.62 -10.43 -22.61
C ARG A 24 -12.46 -11.56 -22.00
N PRO A 25 -12.20 -12.83 -22.36
CA PRO A 25 -12.96 -13.97 -21.83
C PRO A 25 -12.55 -14.38 -20.41
N ILE A 26 -11.35 -13.99 -19.96
CA ILE A 26 -10.77 -14.39 -18.67
C ILE A 26 -10.33 -13.17 -17.86
N GLU A 27 -10.34 -13.32 -16.54
CA GLU A 27 -9.77 -12.35 -15.60
C GLU A 27 -8.26 -12.27 -15.83
N GLU A 28 -7.72 -11.05 -15.93
CA GLU A 28 -6.27 -10.83 -16.03
C GLU A 28 -5.74 -10.40 -14.66
N ILE A 29 -4.85 -11.23 -14.09
CA ILE A 29 -4.19 -10.93 -12.83
C ILE A 29 -2.73 -10.61 -13.13
N SER A 30 -2.30 -9.41 -12.78
CA SER A 30 -0.90 -8.99 -12.88
C SER A 30 -0.39 -8.52 -11.53
N GLU A 31 0.86 -8.81 -11.21
CA GLU A 31 1.52 -8.21 -10.05
C GLU A 31 2.28 -6.96 -10.50
N HIS A 32 1.89 -5.81 -9.96
CA HIS A 32 2.60 -4.55 -10.20
C HIS A 32 3.34 -4.14 -8.93
N HIS A 33 4.67 -4.30 -8.94
CA HIS A 33 5.55 -4.15 -7.77
C HIS A 33 5.20 -5.11 -6.64
N ASN A 34 4.29 -4.68 -5.77
CA ASN A 34 3.78 -5.44 -4.64
C ASN A 34 2.27 -5.19 -4.54
N ILE A 35 1.53 -5.04 -5.63
CA ILE A 35 0.06 -5.07 -5.54
C ILE A 35 -0.47 -5.99 -6.63
N TYR A 36 -1.56 -6.68 -6.34
CA TYR A 36 -2.27 -7.44 -7.35
C TYR A 36 -3.22 -6.49 -8.08
N VAL A 37 -3.16 -6.50 -9.40
CA VAL A 37 -4.09 -5.77 -10.25
C VAL A 37 -4.91 -6.80 -11.01
N VAL A 38 -6.22 -6.72 -10.84
CA VAL A 38 -7.20 -7.59 -11.49
C VAL A 38 -8.00 -6.74 -12.45
N PHE A 39 -8.07 -7.19 -13.69
CA PHE A 39 -9.07 -6.70 -14.65
C PHE A 39 -10.15 -7.76 -14.76
N THR A 40 -11.40 -7.37 -14.53
CA THR A 40 -12.53 -8.30 -14.64
C THR A 40 -12.68 -8.81 -16.08
N LYS A 41 -13.39 -9.92 -16.26
CA LYS A 41 -13.74 -10.40 -17.60
C LYS A 41 -14.93 -9.63 -18.17
N GLU A 42 -15.18 -9.80 -19.47
CA GLU A 42 -16.34 -9.23 -20.14
C GLU A 42 -17.65 -9.60 -19.41
N ALA A 43 -18.55 -8.63 -19.25
CA ALA A 43 -19.82 -8.74 -18.54
C ALA A 43 -19.75 -9.06 -17.02
N GLN A 44 -18.56 -9.04 -16.41
CA GLN A 44 -18.39 -9.11 -14.95
C GLN A 44 -17.99 -7.73 -14.41
N THR A 45 -18.76 -7.20 -13.45
CA THR A 45 -18.40 -5.93 -12.79
C THR A 45 -17.35 -6.14 -11.71
N ALA A 46 -16.62 -5.07 -11.37
CA ALA A 46 -15.67 -5.10 -10.26
C ALA A 46 -16.33 -5.54 -8.94
N ASP A 47 -17.57 -5.11 -8.69
CA ASP A 47 -18.40 -5.51 -7.56
C ASP A 47 -18.51 -7.02 -7.44
N GLN A 48 -18.95 -7.68 -8.52
CA GLN A 48 -19.24 -9.11 -8.55
C GLN A 48 -17.97 -9.92 -8.28
N TYR A 49 -16.84 -9.46 -8.81
CA TYR A 49 -15.55 -10.06 -8.52
C TYR A 49 -15.20 -9.93 -7.02
N ILE A 50 -15.33 -8.72 -6.46
CA ILE A 50 -15.00 -8.45 -5.06
C ILE A 50 -15.89 -9.25 -4.11
N GLU A 51 -17.20 -9.31 -4.37
CA GLU A 51 -18.16 -10.07 -3.57
C GLU A 51 -17.83 -11.56 -3.55
N LYS A 52 -17.59 -12.14 -4.73
CA LYS A 52 -17.21 -13.54 -4.85
C LYS A 52 -15.89 -13.81 -4.12
N PHE A 53 -14.87 -12.99 -4.37
CA PHE A 53 -13.57 -13.12 -3.72
C PHE A 53 -13.70 -13.04 -2.19
N ALA A 54 -14.49 -12.08 -1.70
CA ALA A 54 -14.74 -11.90 -0.28
C ALA A 54 -15.45 -13.11 0.34
N PHE A 55 -16.49 -13.61 -0.30
CA PHE A 55 -17.22 -14.78 0.17
C PHE A 55 -16.35 -16.04 0.20
N ASP A 56 -15.57 -16.27 -0.86
CA ASP A 56 -14.72 -17.45 -0.99
C ASP A 56 -13.61 -17.48 0.07
N HIS A 57 -13.12 -16.31 0.49
CA HIS A 57 -11.98 -16.20 1.42
C HIS A 57 -12.29 -15.59 2.79
N GLN A 58 -13.58 -15.39 3.13
CA GLN A 58 -14.01 -14.80 4.40
C GLN A 58 -13.52 -15.56 5.64
N LYS A 59 -13.17 -16.85 5.50
CA LYS A 59 -12.64 -17.68 6.59
C LYS A 59 -11.13 -17.52 6.79
N ASP A 60 -10.42 -17.11 5.75
CA ASP A 60 -8.96 -17.05 5.73
C ASP A 60 -8.44 -15.62 5.92
N TYR A 61 -9.23 -14.61 5.53
CA TYR A 61 -8.83 -13.21 5.59
C TYR A 61 -9.90 -12.30 6.19
N ASN A 62 -9.44 -11.32 6.96
CA ASN A 62 -10.22 -10.14 7.30
C ASN A 62 -10.16 -9.17 6.12
N ILE A 63 -11.24 -9.10 5.34
CA ILE A 63 -11.27 -8.37 4.07
C ILE A 63 -11.88 -6.99 4.29
N THR A 64 -11.18 -5.97 3.78
CA THR A 64 -11.67 -4.59 3.75
C THR A 64 -11.80 -4.15 2.29
N VAL A 65 -12.99 -3.68 1.91
CA VAL A 65 -13.27 -3.17 0.57
C VAL A 65 -13.29 -1.65 0.62
N ALA A 66 -12.57 -1.00 -0.31
CA ALA A 66 -12.57 0.44 -0.44
C ALA A 66 -13.29 0.88 -1.74
N THR A 67 -14.42 1.58 -1.62
CA THR A 67 -15.23 2.02 -2.77
C THR A 67 -15.91 3.36 -2.50
N SER A 68 -16.14 4.14 -3.56
CA SER A 68 -16.94 5.37 -3.49
C SER A 68 -18.37 5.20 -4.00
N ASP A 69 -18.70 4.03 -4.56
CA ASP A 69 -20.02 3.80 -5.14
C ASP A 69 -21.04 3.44 -4.07
N ALA A 70 -22.04 4.31 -3.90
CA ALA A 70 -23.02 4.26 -2.81
C ALA A 70 -23.95 3.03 -2.86
N LEU A 71 -24.10 2.39 -4.03
CA LEU A 71 -24.99 1.24 -4.25
C LEU A 71 -24.42 -0.08 -3.67
N GLN A 72 -23.10 -0.18 -3.52
CA GLN A 72 -22.39 -1.39 -3.04
C GLN A 72 -22.42 -1.58 -1.52
N GLN A 73 -22.77 -0.56 -0.73
CA GLN A 73 -22.71 -0.63 0.75
C GLN A 73 -23.60 -1.72 1.37
N VAL A 74 -24.58 -2.21 0.61
CA VAL A 74 -25.59 -3.16 1.07
C VAL A 74 -25.15 -4.62 0.88
N ILE A 75 -24.26 -4.92 -0.08
CA ILE A 75 -24.00 -6.31 -0.50
C ILE A 75 -22.84 -6.96 0.28
N THR A 76 -21.85 -6.17 0.73
CA THR A 76 -20.62 -6.67 1.39
C THR A 76 -20.78 -7.03 2.87
N ARG A 77 -21.90 -6.67 3.51
CA ARG A 77 -22.14 -6.94 4.94
C ARG A 77 -22.39 -8.42 5.25
N GLY A 78 -22.86 -9.20 4.29
CA GLY A 78 -23.17 -10.63 4.48
C GLY A 78 -21.95 -11.53 4.69
N ALA A 79 -20.75 -11.09 4.28
CA ALA A 79 -19.52 -11.89 4.30
C ALA A 79 -18.49 -11.44 5.36
N GLY A 80 -18.89 -10.60 6.32
CA GLY A 80 -17.98 -10.13 7.38
C GLY A 80 -16.89 -9.15 6.92
N THR A 81 -17.07 -8.50 5.78
CA THR A 81 -16.10 -7.52 5.26
C THR A 81 -16.27 -6.14 5.89
N SER A 82 -15.17 -5.41 6.05
CA SER A 82 -15.17 -3.99 6.43
C SER A 82 -15.24 -3.11 5.18
N LEU A 83 -15.87 -1.94 5.27
CA LEU A 83 -15.98 -1.00 4.16
C LEU A 83 -15.26 0.30 4.48
N LEU A 84 -14.52 0.83 3.50
CA LEU A 84 -13.94 2.17 3.53
C LEU A 84 -14.39 2.95 2.30
N SER A 85 -14.66 4.22 2.46
CA SER A 85 -14.74 5.16 1.33
C SER A 85 -13.35 5.42 0.75
N ALA A 86 -13.28 5.90 -0.50
CA ALA A 86 -12.01 6.35 -1.07
C ALA A 86 -11.36 7.47 -0.24
N ARG A 87 -12.17 8.31 0.43
CA ARG A 87 -11.69 9.35 1.34
C ARG A 87 -11.04 8.74 2.58
N GLU A 88 -11.70 7.81 3.26
CA GLU A 88 -11.14 7.14 4.44
C GLU A 88 -9.87 6.37 4.08
N LEU A 89 -9.86 5.66 2.95
CA LEU A 89 -8.65 5.01 2.46
C LEU A 89 -7.51 6.02 2.25
N ARG A 90 -7.79 7.19 1.67
CA ARG A 90 -6.80 8.25 1.49
C ARG A 90 -6.25 8.73 2.82
N GLU A 91 -7.10 8.95 3.82
CA GLU A 91 -6.69 9.39 5.17
C GLU A 91 -5.80 8.34 5.86
N VAL A 92 -6.15 7.05 5.74
CA VAL A 92 -5.33 5.93 6.25
C VAL A 92 -3.96 5.88 5.56
N VAL A 93 -3.92 6.04 4.24
CA VAL A 93 -2.65 6.04 3.48
C VAL A 93 -1.76 7.22 3.88
N LEU A 94 -2.32 8.43 3.98
CA LEU A 94 -1.56 9.63 4.33
C LEU A 94 -1.03 9.57 5.75
N SER A 95 -1.85 9.17 6.71
CA SER A 95 -1.43 9.02 8.11
C SER A 95 -0.30 7.99 8.27
N THR A 96 -0.39 6.86 7.56
CA THR A 96 0.65 5.81 7.57
C THR A 96 1.96 6.30 6.98
N LEU A 97 1.90 7.08 5.89
CA LEU A 97 3.08 7.70 5.28
C LEU A 97 3.78 8.66 6.26
N GLU A 98 3.02 9.51 6.95
CA GLU A 98 3.57 10.47 7.90
C GLU A 98 4.14 9.80 9.17
N GLN A 99 3.49 8.74 9.67
CA GLN A 99 4.01 7.93 10.77
C GLN A 99 5.33 7.24 10.39
N THR A 100 5.43 6.73 9.17
CA THR A 100 6.64 6.08 8.68
C THR A 100 7.78 7.10 8.52
N LYS A 101 7.51 8.26 7.90
CA LYS A 101 8.50 9.34 7.76
C LYS A 101 9.00 9.85 9.10
N SER A 102 8.10 10.09 10.06
CA SER A 102 8.47 10.57 11.39
C SER A 102 9.30 9.54 12.17
N SER A 103 8.97 8.25 12.05
CA SER A 103 9.74 7.16 12.65
C SER A 103 11.13 7.02 12.04
N LEU A 104 11.25 7.16 10.71
CA LEU A 104 12.55 7.16 10.02
C LEU A 104 13.42 8.36 10.41
N ARG A 105 12.83 9.55 10.54
CA ARG A 105 13.55 10.76 11.01
C ARG A 105 14.08 10.57 12.44
N LYS A 106 13.26 10.03 13.36
CA LYS A 106 13.70 9.73 14.73
C LYS A 106 14.84 8.71 14.74
N ARG A 107 14.75 7.65 13.92
CA ARG A 107 15.82 6.65 13.78
C ARG A 107 17.10 7.26 13.19
N GLN A 108 17.03 8.04 12.11
CA GLN A 108 18.20 8.69 11.52
C GLN A 108 18.86 9.69 12.47
N GLY A 109 18.09 10.43 13.27
CA GLY A 109 18.65 11.29 14.32
C GLY A 109 19.46 10.49 15.33
N SER A 110 18.89 9.39 15.84
CA SER A 110 19.58 8.50 16.78
C SER A 110 20.81 7.81 16.17
N THR A 111 20.69 7.27 14.95
CA THR A 111 21.79 6.60 14.25
C THR A 111 22.92 7.57 13.89
N ARG A 112 22.61 8.79 13.43
CA ARG A 112 23.64 9.83 13.20
C ARG A 112 24.37 10.18 14.49
N THR A 113 23.66 10.38 15.60
CA THR A 113 24.30 10.65 16.89
C THR A 113 25.13 9.46 17.38
N SER A 114 24.69 8.23 17.13
CA SER A 114 25.43 7.02 17.52
C SER A 114 26.68 6.80 16.68
N LEU A 115 26.59 6.98 15.36
CA LEU A 115 27.74 6.86 14.45
C LEU A 115 28.75 7.99 14.71
N ASP A 116 28.28 9.21 14.91
CA ASP A 116 29.14 10.34 15.28
C ASP A 116 29.83 10.09 16.63
N LYS A 117 29.16 9.49 17.62
CA LYS A 117 29.83 9.12 18.89
C LYS A 117 30.81 7.96 18.77
N SER A 118 30.59 7.05 17.83
CA SER A 118 31.42 5.85 17.63
C SER A 118 32.65 6.07 16.77
N LEU A 119 32.71 7.17 16.01
CA LEU A 119 33.88 7.55 15.23
C LEU A 119 34.91 8.22 16.14
N SER A 120 36.16 7.73 16.12
CA SER A 120 37.29 8.36 16.81
C SER A 120 37.54 9.78 16.28
N GLN A 121 38.08 10.66 17.13
CA GLN A 121 38.36 12.05 16.75
C GLN A 121 39.24 12.15 15.50
N GLU A 122 40.23 11.26 15.37
CA GLU A 122 41.11 11.18 14.18
C GLU A 122 40.34 10.96 12.87
N ILE A 123 39.35 10.07 12.83
CA ILE A 123 38.58 9.79 11.62
C ILE A 123 37.69 11.00 11.26
N LYS A 124 37.20 11.73 12.28
CA LYS A 124 36.41 12.95 12.06
C LYS A 124 37.25 14.11 11.51
N GLU A 125 38.50 14.21 11.95
CA GLU A 125 39.43 15.24 11.47
C GLU A 125 39.84 14.96 10.02
N GLN A 126 40.18 13.71 9.68
CA GLN A 126 40.49 13.33 8.29
C GLN A 126 39.33 13.58 7.32
N LEU A 127 38.08 13.32 7.73
CA LEU A 127 36.91 13.61 6.91
C LEU A 127 36.67 15.11 6.69
N LYS A 128 37.01 15.96 7.68
CA LYS A 128 36.91 17.43 7.54
C LYS A 128 37.97 17.99 6.61
N GLU A 129 39.19 17.44 6.65
CA GLU A 129 40.27 17.86 5.74
C GLU A 129 39.94 17.51 4.29
N LEU A 130 39.40 16.31 4.02
CA LEU A 130 38.95 15.93 2.68
C LEU A 130 37.82 16.81 2.16
N HIS A 131 36.89 17.25 3.01
CA HIS A 131 35.79 18.12 2.60
C HIS A 131 36.22 19.57 2.32
N ASN A 132 37.30 20.04 2.94
CA ASN A 132 37.82 21.40 2.75
C ASN A 132 38.90 21.49 1.65
N GLY A 133 39.42 20.35 1.16
CA GLY A 133 40.41 20.28 0.09
C GLY A 133 39.85 20.38 -1.35
N ASP A 134 38.53 20.31 -1.51
CA ASP A 134 37.83 20.39 -2.82
C ASP A 134 37.33 21.82 -3.16
N ARG A 135 37.91 22.87 -2.57
CA ARG A 135 37.61 24.28 -2.87
C ARG A 135 38.77 25.00 -3.54
#